data_AF-A0A7M3LZA0-F1
#
_entry.id   AF-A0A7M3LZA0-F1
#
_cell.length_a   1.000
_cell.length_b   1.000
_cell.length_c   1.000
_cell.angle_alpha   90.00
_cell.angle_beta   90.00
_cell.angle_gamma   90.00
#
_symmetry.space_group_name_H-M   'P 1'
#
loop_
_entity.id
_entity.type
_entity.pdbx_description
1 polymer ?
#
loop_
_entity_poly.entity_id
_entity_poly.type
_entity_poly.pdbx_seq_one_letter_code
_entity_poly.pdbx_strand_id
1 'polypeptide(L)' 'MTTGTLPDQRIALVDLLDRLLAGGVVITGDLTLRIADVDLVRIDLRALVSSVSATVPPPWEEP' A
#
# COMPACT_ATOMS: atom_id res chain seq x y z
N MET A 1 5.14 2.51 -36.61
CA MET A 1 6.05 1.71 -35.77
C MET A 1 5.22 1.11 -34.65
N THR A 2 4.87 -0.16 -34.79
CA THR A 2 3.87 -0.89 -34.00
C THR A 2 4.30 -1.03 -32.54
N THR A 3 3.53 -0.48 -31.59
CA THR A 3 3.69 -0.77 -30.17
C THR A 3 3.08 -2.14 -29.90
N GLY A 4 3.92 -3.18 -29.99
CA GLY A 4 3.58 -4.54 -29.63
C GLY A 4 3.14 -4.64 -28.17
N THR A 5 2.01 -5.32 -27.97
CA THR A 5 1.35 -5.65 -26.71
C THR A 5 2.33 -6.15 -25.65
N LEU A 6 2.26 -5.59 -24.43
CA LEU A 6 2.90 -6.12 -23.23
C LEU A 6 1.84 -6.88 -22.39
N PRO A 7 1.54 -8.16 -22.70
CA PRO A 7 0.63 -8.97 -21.89
C PRO A 7 1.29 -9.43 -20.57
N ASP A 8 2.59 -9.74 -20.56
CA ASP A 8 3.27 -10.35 -19.40
C ASP A 8 3.42 -9.41 -18.19
N GLN A 9 3.65 -8.11 -18.39
CA GLN A 9 3.86 -7.18 -17.26
C GLN A 9 2.58 -6.89 -16.47
N ARG A 10 1.40 -7.00 -17.09
CA ARG A 10 0.13 -6.80 -16.39
C ARG A 10 -0.17 -7.95 -15.44
N ILE A 11 0.23 -9.17 -15.81
CA ILE A 11 -0.02 -10.37 -15.01
C ILE A 11 0.82 -10.32 -13.72
N ALA A 12 2.05 -9.81 -13.76
CA ALA A 12 2.90 -9.65 -12.57
C ALA A 12 2.38 -8.61 -11.57
N LEU A 13 1.82 -7.50 -12.04
CA LEU A 13 1.19 -6.50 -11.17
C LEU A 13 -0.08 -7.06 -10.52
N VAL A 14 -0.96 -7.71 -11.29
CA VAL A 14 -2.21 -8.26 -10.75
C VAL A 14 -1.94 -9.39 -9.76
N ASP A 15 -0.96 -10.26 -10.01
CA ASP A 15 -0.56 -11.32 -9.08
C ASP A 15 0.12 -10.77 -7.80
N LEU A 16 0.94 -9.72 -7.94
CA LEU A 16 1.48 -8.98 -6.79
C LEU A 16 0.35 -8.34 -5.97
N LEU A 17 -0.61 -7.69 -6.65
CA LEU A 17 -1.78 -7.12 -6.00
C LEU A 17 -2.61 -8.22 -5.33
N ASP A 18 -2.90 -9.35 -5.99
CA ASP A 18 -3.71 -10.44 -5.44
C ASP A 18 -3.03 -11.09 -4.22
N ARG A 19 -1.71 -11.30 -4.28
CA ARG A 19 -0.94 -11.78 -3.13
C ARG A 19 -0.89 -10.75 -1.99
N LEU A 20 -0.79 -9.46 -2.31
CA LEU A 20 -0.86 -8.36 -1.33
C LEU A 20 -2.27 -8.25 -0.72
N LEU A 21 -3.31 -8.47 -1.52
CA LEU A 21 -4.72 -8.47 -1.11
C LEU A 21 -5.08 -9.69 -0.25
N ALA A 22 -4.53 -10.87 -0.57
CA ALA A 22 -4.79 -12.12 0.13
C ALA A 22 -3.99 -12.28 1.44
N GLY A 23 -2.72 -11.86 1.47
CA GLY A 23 -1.83 -12.06 2.62
C GLY A 23 -1.66 -10.85 3.53
N GLY A 24 -1.90 -9.65 3.00
CA GLY A 24 -1.48 -8.40 3.62
C GLY A 24 0.04 -8.19 3.60
N VAL A 25 0.48 -6.94 3.72
CA VAL A 25 1.88 -6.53 3.71
C VAL A 25 2.17 -5.66 4.93
N VAL A 26 3.26 -5.96 5.63
CA VAL A 26 3.75 -5.09 6.71
C VAL A 26 4.73 -4.09 6.11
N ILE A 27 4.39 -2.80 6.18
CA ILE A 27 5.24 -1.68 5.79
C ILE A 27 5.92 -1.14 7.05
N THR A 28 7.24 -1.05 7.02
CA THR A 28 8.05 -0.38 8.03
C THR A 28 8.79 0.78 7.40
N GLY A 29 8.81 1.93 8.07
CA GLY A 29 9.55 3.10 7.61
C GLY A 29 9.39 4.25 8.60
N ASP A 30 9.83 5.43 8.19
CA ASP A 30 9.67 6.65 8.97
C ASP A 30 9.21 7.81 8.09
N LEU A 31 8.50 8.76 8.69
CA LEU A 31 8.01 9.97 8.04
C LEU A 31 8.38 11.18 8.89
N THR A 32 9.00 12.19 8.27
CA THR A 32 9.29 13.46 8.94
C THR A 32 8.44 14.58 8.35
N LEU A 33 7.68 15.27 9.19
CA LEU A 33 6.91 16.46 8.82
C LEU A 33 7.78 17.70 8.99
N ARG A 34 7.90 18.46 7.89
CA ARG A 34 8.77 19.63 7.77
C ARG A 34 7.97 20.89 7.48
N ILE A 35 8.36 22.01 8.08
CA ILE A 35 7.83 23.34 7.79
C ILE A 35 8.99 24.31 7.62
N ALA A 36 8.97 25.09 6.54
CA ALA A 36 9.97 26.12 6.26
C ALA A 36 11.43 25.61 6.41
N ASP A 37 11.71 24.45 5.82
CA ASP A 37 13.01 23.78 5.86
C ASP A 37 13.43 23.18 7.22
N VAL A 38 12.55 23.23 8.24
CA VAL A 38 12.80 22.68 9.57
C VAL A 38 11.99 21.41 9.82
N ASP A 39 12.66 20.38 10.33
CA ASP A 39 12.04 19.11 10.76
C ASP A 39 11.34 19.32 12.11
N LEU A 40 10.03 19.08 12.18
CA LEU A 40 9.25 19.30 13.41
C LEU A 40 8.82 18.00 14.08
N VAL A 41 8.41 17.01 13.29
CA VAL A 41 7.84 15.77 13.81
C VAL A 41 8.42 14.60 13.03
N ARG A 42 8.98 13.61 13.72
CA ARG A 42 9.38 12.33 13.15
C ARG A 42 8.45 11.24 13.65
N ILE A 43 7.98 10.41 12.73
CA ILE A 43 7.02 9.33 12.99
C ILE A 43 7.64 8.03 12.48
N ASP A 44 7.89 7.09 13.39
CA ASP A 44 8.24 5.71 13.03
C ASP A 44 6.95 4.93 12.72
N LEU A 45 6.86 4.38 11.51
CA LEU A 45 5.69 3.73 10.98
C LEU A 45 5.89 2.22 10.90
N ARG A 46 4.93 1.48 11.47
CA ARG A 46 4.73 0.05 11.23
C ARG A 46 3.27 -0.18 10.92
N ALA A 47 2.95 -0.31 9.64
CA ALA A 47 1.59 -0.47 9.14
C ALA A 47 1.39 -1.87 8.56
N LEU A 48 0.26 -2.51 8.88
CA LEU A 48 -0.22 -3.68 8.15
C LEU A 48 -1.23 -3.20 7.11
N VAL A 49 -0.94 -3.44 5.84
CA VAL A 49 -1.83 -3.14 4.71
C VAL A 49 -2.46 -4.45 4.27
N SER A 50 -3.76 -4.59 4.42
CA SER A 50 -4.53 -5.75 3.97
C SER A 50 -5.72 -5.29 3.14
N SER A 51 -6.30 -6.19 2.34
CA SER A 51 -7.59 -5.90 1.71
C SER A 51 -8.68 -5.73 2.76
N VAL A 52 -9.59 -4.78 2.53
CA VAL A 52 -10.86 -4.73 3.25
C VAL A 52 -11.71 -5.93 2.80
N SER A 53 -12.33 -6.62 3.75
CA SER A 53 -13.19 -7.78 3.50
C SER A 53 -14.25 -7.89 4.60
N ALA A 54 -15.26 -8.74 4.44
CA ALA A 54 -16.26 -8.96 5.49
C ALA A 54 -15.64 -9.43 6.83
N THR A 55 -14.47 -10.08 6.79
CA THR A 55 -13.73 -10.52 7.98
C THR A 55 -12.83 -9.43 8.56
N VAL A 56 -12.46 -8.43 7.75
CA VAL A 56 -11.65 -7.27 8.15
C VAL A 56 -12.35 -6.00 7.61
N PRO A 57 -13.38 -5.52 8.32
CA PRO A 57 -14.15 -4.34 7.90
C PRO A 57 -13.29 -3.07 7.98
N PRO A 58 -13.64 -2.02 7.21
CA PRO A 58 -12.94 -0.75 7.28
C PRO A 58 -13.14 -0.11 8.67
N PRO A 59 -12.10 0.51 9.24
CA PRO A 59 -12.13 1.03 10.61
C PRO A 59 -13.02 2.27 10.81
N TRP A 60 -13.58 2.81 9.73
CA TRP A 60 -14.43 4.00 9.71
C TRP A 60 -15.90 3.67 9.41
N GLU A 61 -16.25 2.38 9.27
CA GLU A 61 -17.64 1.95 9.41
C GLU A 61 -17.98 1.92 10.91
N GLU A 62 -18.74 2.93 11.36
CA GLU A 62 -19.44 2.85 12.64
C GLU A 62 -20.59 1.83 12.53
N PRO A 63 -20.88 1.07 13.61
CA PRO A 63 -21.92 0.03 13.63
C PRO A 63 -23.35 0.55 13.44
#